data_AF-A0A6J4ZHQ3-F1
#
_entry.id   AF-A0A6J4ZHQ3-F1
#
_cell.length_a   1.000
_cell.length_b   1.000
_cell.length_c   1.000
_cell.angle_alpha   90.00
_cell.angle_beta   90.00
_cell.angle_gamma   90.00
#
_symmetry.space_group_name_H-M   'P 1'
#
loop_
_entity.id
_entity.type
_entity.pdbx_description
1 polymer ?
#
loop_
_entity_poly.entity_id
_entity_poly.type
_entity_poly.pdbx_seq_one_letter_code
_entity_poly.pdbx_strand_id
1 'polypeptide(L)'
;MLDQQIEEAWIELAHQQPAVAQAITHFERPRTIDGARPAAYGCQCWRCQGGWIALADRPILDKILAKHLMRMSESARGEWLVDWAAQPKHRLEDQAQLNAWLRIVSGSGEPAPAYPDHVGRGRHD
;
A
#
# COMPACT_ATOMS: atom_id res chain seq x y z
N MET A 1 -7.63 -17.59 41.03
CA MET A 1 -6.17 -17.40 40.86
C MET A 1 -5.69 -17.89 39.47
N LEU A 2 -6.50 -17.66 38.43
CA LEU A 2 -6.11 -17.95 37.03
C LEU A 2 -6.43 -16.72 36.14
N ASP A 3 -7.50 -15.98 36.47
CA ASP A 3 -7.86 -14.73 35.78
C ASP A 3 -6.81 -13.62 35.91
N GLN A 4 -6.11 -13.53 37.05
CA GLN A 4 -5.11 -12.50 37.28
C GLN A 4 -3.85 -12.66 36.39
N GLN A 5 -3.48 -13.89 36.04
CA GLN A 5 -2.37 -14.16 35.13
C GLN A 5 -2.69 -13.83 33.67
N ILE A 6 -3.97 -13.86 33.31
CA ILE A 6 -4.40 -13.49 31.96
C ILE A 6 -4.31 -11.97 31.78
N GLU A 7 -4.73 -11.18 32.77
CA GLU A 7 -4.63 -9.71 32.71
C GLU A 7 -3.18 -9.21 32.65
N GLU A 8 -2.25 -9.81 33.40
CA GLU A 8 -0.84 -9.41 33.39
C GLU A 8 -0.16 -9.70 32.04
N ALA A 9 -0.53 -10.81 31.37
CA ALA A 9 -0.02 -11.15 30.05
C ALA A 9 -0.47 -10.17 28.94
N TRP A 10 -1.64 -9.53 29.09
CA TRP A 10 -2.12 -8.51 28.15
C TRP A 10 -1.42 -7.17 28.32
N ILE A 11 -0.93 -6.86 29.53
CA ILE A 11 -0.25 -5.58 29.82
C ILE A 11 1.18 -5.59 29.25
N GLU A 12 1.87 -6.73 29.26
CA GLU A 12 3.22 -6.83 28.68
C GLU A 12 3.24 -6.72 27.14
N LEU A 13 2.16 -7.12 26.46
CA LEU A 13 2.06 -6.99 25.00
C LEU A 13 1.87 -5.53 24.52
N ALA A 14 1.40 -4.64 25.41
CA ALA A 14 1.11 -3.24 25.07
C ALA A 14 2.36 -2.34 25.10
N HIS A 15 3.48 -2.82 25.66
CA HIS A 15 4.71 -2.03 25.84
C HIS A 15 5.77 -2.24 24.76
N GLN A 16 5.52 -3.07 23.75
CA GLN A 16 6.38 -3.11 22.57
C GLN A 16 6.09 -1.89 21.70
N GLN A 17 6.91 -0.84 21.87
CA GLN A 17 6.99 0.26 20.91
C GLN A 17 7.05 -0.33 19.49
N PRO A 18 6.25 0.17 18.53
CA PRO A 18 6.36 -0.33 17.17
C PRO A 18 7.77 0.00 16.69
N ALA A 19 8.56 -1.04 16.44
CA ALA A 19 9.79 -0.93 15.69
C ALA A 19 9.46 -0.09 14.46
N VAL A 20 10.13 1.06 14.33
CA VAL A 20 10.08 1.95 13.19
C VAL A 20 9.92 1.11 11.93
N ALA A 21 8.75 1.19 11.31
CA ALA A 21 8.46 0.45 10.09
C ALA A 21 9.51 0.87 9.07
N GLN A 22 10.53 0.02 8.89
CA GLN A 22 11.57 0.25 7.91
C GLN A 22 10.86 0.21 6.56
N ALA A 23 10.69 1.38 5.96
CA ALA A 23 10.13 1.49 4.63
C ALA A 23 10.99 0.58 3.73
N ILE A 24 10.36 -0.37 3.04
CA ILE A 24 11.08 -1.20 2.10
C ILE A 24 11.42 -0.31 0.90
N THR A 25 12.66 0.20 0.85
CA THR A 25 13.07 1.26 -0.08
C THR A 25 13.57 0.75 -1.42
N HIS A 26 13.71 -0.56 -1.63
CA HIS A 26 14.12 -1.11 -2.92
C HIS A 26 13.65 -2.57 -3.07
N PHE A 27 12.66 -2.80 -3.94
CA PHE A 27 12.39 -4.14 -4.46
C PHE A 27 12.94 -4.23 -5.87
N GLU A 28 14.04 -4.97 -6.03
CA GLU A 28 14.57 -5.32 -7.33
C GLU A 28 13.67 -6.40 -7.97
N ARG A 29 13.24 -6.15 -9.21
CA ARG A 29 12.29 -7.02 -9.93
C ARG A 29 12.94 -8.39 -10.18
N PRO A 30 12.36 -9.51 -9.72
CA PRO A 30 12.87 -10.82 -10.10
C PRO A 30 12.79 -10.97 -11.62
N ARG A 31 13.93 -11.20 -12.27
CA ARG A 31 13.95 -11.63 -13.67
C ARG A 31 13.36 -13.04 -13.70
N THR A 32 12.30 -13.19 -14.49
CA THR A 32 11.56 -14.44 -14.65
C THR A 32 12.49 -15.59 -15.01
N ILE A 33 12.54 -16.62 -14.17
CA ILE A 33 13.21 -17.89 -14.47
C ILE A 33 12.30 -18.66 -15.43
N ASP A 34 12.90 -19.24 -16.47
CA ASP A 34 12.27 -19.92 -17.59
C ASP A 34 11.06 -20.80 -17.21
N GLY A 35 9.89 -20.52 -17.81
CA GLY A 35 8.83 -21.53 -17.99
C GLY A 35 7.62 -21.51 -17.05
N ALA A 36 7.57 -20.68 -15.99
CA ALA A 36 6.37 -20.55 -15.16
C ALA A 36 5.45 -19.42 -15.65
N ARG A 37 4.29 -19.79 -16.21
CA ARG A 37 3.13 -18.98 -16.69
C ARG A 37 3.24 -17.45 -16.56
N PRO A 38 3.01 -16.66 -17.64
CA PRO A 38 2.56 -15.29 -17.49
C PRO A 38 1.11 -15.34 -16.96
N ALA A 39 0.94 -15.46 -15.64
CA ALA A 39 -0.38 -15.43 -15.03
C ALA A 39 -1.01 -14.06 -15.31
N ALA A 40 -1.91 -14.03 -16.31
CA ALA A 40 -2.87 -12.98 -16.63
C ALA A 40 -2.59 -11.62 -15.96
N TYR A 41 -1.75 -10.79 -16.60
CA TYR A 41 -1.52 -9.39 -16.20
C TYR A 41 -2.79 -8.57 -16.43
N GLY A 42 -3.73 -8.67 -15.49
CA GLY A 42 -5.04 -8.04 -15.58
C GLY A 42 -5.55 -7.61 -14.21
N CYS A 43 -4.71 -6.94 -13.41
CA CYS A 43 -5.19 -6.30 -12.20
C CYS A 43 -6.41 -5.43 -12.53
N GLN A 44 -7.50 -5.63 -11.79
CA GLN A 44 -8.80 -4.96 -12.01
C GLN A 44 -8.99 -3.74 -11.09
N CYS A 45 -7.95 -3.30 -10.37
CA CYS A 45 -8.08 -2.13 -9.52
C CYS A 45 -8.30 -0.86 -10.35
N TRP A 46 -8.82 0.19 -9.70
CA TRP A 46 -9.08 1.49 -10.34
C TRP A 46 -7.84 2.13 -11.00
N ARG A 47 -6.63 1.78 -10.53
CA ARG A 47 -5.38 2.27 -11.12
C ARG A 47 -5.10 1.60 -12.47
N CYS A 48 -5.47 0.33 -12.62
CA CYS A 48 -5.28 -0.44 -13.85
C CYS A 48 -6.42 -0.26 -14.87
N GLN A 49 -7.66 -0.12 -14.40
CA GLN A 49 -8.88 -0.03 -15.22
C GLN A 49 -9.17 1.41 -15.71
N GLY A 50 -8.13 2.17 -16.06
CA GLY A 50 -8.20 3.60 -16.37
C GLY A 50 -9.43 4.01 -17.20
N GLY A 51 -10.17 5.02 -16.74
CA GLY A 51 -11.28 5.62 -17.48
C GLY A 51 -12.56 5.88 -16.66
N TRP A 52 -12.70 5.24 -15.48
CA TRP A 52 -13.97 5.25 -14.73
C TRP A 52 -13.89 6.01 -13.39
N ILE A 53 -12.68 6.18 -12.86
CA ILE A 53 -12.43 6.86 -11.59
C ILE A 53 -11.78 8.21 -11.87
N ALA A 54 -12.36 9.28 -11.32
CA ALA A 54 -11.80 10.61 -11.42
C ALA A 54 -10.43 10.64 -10.74
N LEU A 55 -9.47 11.37 -11.32
CA LEU A 55 -8.13 11.50 -10.73
C LEU A 55 -8.19 12.06 -9.29
N ALA A 56 -9.16 12.95 -9.04
CA ALA A 56 -9.43 13.54 -7.72
C ALA A 56 -9.85 12.51 -6.65
N ASP A 57 -10.38 11.35 -7.04
CA ASP A 57 -10.80 10.31 -6.09
C ASP A 57 -9.66 9.36 -5.70
N ARG A 58 -8.54 9.38 -6.43
CA ARG A 58 -7.40 8.50 -6.15
C ARG A 58 -6.85 8.61 -4.71
N PRO A 59 -6.69 9.81 -4.11
CA PRO A 59 -6.21 9.94 -2.74
C PRO A 59 -7.11 9.23 -1.73
N ILE A 60 -8.44 9.36 -1.85
CA ILE A 60 -9.37 8.74 -0.90
C ILE A 60 -9.39 7.22 -1.09
N LEU A 61 -9.31 6.73 -2.33
CA LEU A 61 -9.28 5.30 -2.63
C LEU A 61 -8.01 4.64 -2.10
N ASP A 62 -6.84 5.26 -2.28
CA ASP A 62 -5.59 4.72 -1.74
C ASP A 62 -5.58 4.75 -0.21
N LYS A 63 -6.14 5.79 0.41
CA LYS A 63 -6.30 5.84 1.87
C LYS A 63 -7.18 4.71 2.38
N ILE A 64 -8.30 4.42 1.70
CA ILE A 64 -9.19 3.30 2.05
C ILE A 64 -8.48 1.96 1.86
N LEU A 65 -7.75 1.81 0.75
CA LEU A 65 -6.94 0.62 0.48
C LEU A 65 -5.89 0.40 1.57
N ALA A 66 -5.13 1.42 1.92
CA ALA A 66 -4.12 1.35 2.98
C ALA A 66 -4.76 0.95 4.33
N LYS A 67 -5.92 1.53 4.69
CA LYS A 67 -6.68 1.09 5.87
C LYS A 67 -7.08 -0.38 5.82
N HIS A 68 -7.47 -0.88 4.67
CA HIS A 68 -7.79 -2.30 4.50
C HIS A 68 -6.54 -3.18 4.67
N LEU A 69 -5.44 -2.84 3.99
CA LEU A 69 -4.17 -3.56 4.06
C LEU A 69 -3.61 -3.60 5.49
N MET A 70 -3.77 -2.52 6.26
CA MET A 70 -3.36 -2.48 7.66
C MET A 70 -4.20 -3.34 8.60
N ARG A 71 -5.37 -3.82 8.18
CA ARG A 71 -6.18 -4.82 8.91
C ARG A 71 -5.78 -6.25 8.60
N MET A 72 -5.00 -6.48 7.55
CA MET A 72 -4.48 -7.80 7.20
C MET A 72 -3.28 -8.16 8.09
N SER A 73 -2.98 -9.46 8.20
CA SER A 73 -1.71 -9.90 8.77
C SER A 73 -0.54 -9.34 7.96
N GLU A 74 0.62 -9.20 8.60
CA GLU A 74 1.82 -8.68 7.94
C GLU A 74 2.24 -9.51 6.74
N SER A 75 2.21 -10.84 6.86
CA SER A 75 2.54 -11.76 5.77
C SER A 75 1.61 -11.57 4.56
N ALA A 76 0.30 -11.57 4.79
CA ALA A 76 -0.69 -11.42 3.71
C ALA A 76 -0.61 -10.04 3.05
N ARG A 77 -0.35 -8.98 3.83
CA ARG A 77 -0.12 -7.64 3.29
C ARG A 77 1.16 -7.60 2.44
N GLY A 78 2.23 -8.23 2.91
CA GLY A 78 3.51 -8.31 2.19
C GLY A 78 3.37 -9.00 0.84
N GLU A 79 2.77 -10.18 0.81
CA GLU A 79 2.48 -10.91 -0.43
C GLU A 79 1.64 -10.08 -1.40
N TRP A 80 0.56 -9.46 -0.90
CA TRP A 80 -0.29 -8.62 -1.72
C TRP A 80 0.48 -7.43 -2.33
N LEU A 81 1.34 -6.77 -1.56
CA LEU A 81 2.13 -5.63 -2.05
C LEU A 81 3.14 -6.04 -3.12
N VAL A 82 3.76 -7.22 -2.99
CA VAL A 82 4.68 -7.76 -3.99
C VAL A 82 3.94 -8.04 -5.30
N ASP A 83 2.81 -8.74 -5.25
CA ASP A 83 2.01 -9.07 -6.43
C ASP A 83 1.41 -7.81 -7.09
N TRP A 84 1.03 -6.83 -6.26
CA TRP A 84 0.54 -5.55 -6.72
C TRP A 84 1.65 -4.74 -7.40
N ALA A 85 2.84 -4.62 -6.80
CA ALA A 85 3.96 -3.88 -7.39
C ALA A 85 4.49 -4.51 -8.70
N ALA A 86 4.28 -5.81 -8.89
CA ALA A 86 4.65 -6.51 -10.12
C ALA A 86 3.80 -6.11 -11.35
N GLN A 87 2.65 -5.46 -11.15
CA GLN A 87 1.73 -5.09 -12.24
C GLN A 87 2.30 -3.97 -13.11
N PRO A 88 2.34 -4.11 -14.46
CA PRO A 88 2.93 -3.11 -15.35
C PRO A 88 2.35 -1.70 -15.26
N LYS A 89 1.10 -1.57 -14.81
CA LYS A 89 0.39 -0.29 -14.69
C LYS A 89 0.60 0.41 -13.34
N HIS A 90 1.24 -0.23 -12.36
CA HIS A 90 1.54 0.38 -11.06
C HIS A 90 2.95 0.96 -11.09
N ARG A 91 3.04 2.21 -11.53
CA ARG A 91 4.31 2.92 -11.67
C ARG A 91 4.93 3.17 -10.30
N LEU A 92 6.21 3.54 -10.27
CA LEU A 92 6.92 3.83 -9.02
C LEU A 92 6.21 4.91 -8.19
N GLU A 93 5.62 5.91 -8.86
CA GLU A 93 4.85 6.97 -8.20
C GLU A 93 3.59 6.43 -7.52
N ASP A 94 2.90 5.49 -8.16
CA ASP A 94 1.69 4.85 -7.60
C ASP A 94 2.06 4.03 -6.36
N GLN A 95 3.19 3.33 -6.41
CA GLN A 95 3.72 2.56 -5.29
C GLN A 95 4.13 3.49 -4.14
N ALA A 96 4.79 4.61 -4.44
CA ALA A 96 5.17 5.61 -3.45
C ALA A 96 3.94 6.23 -2.75
N GLN A 97 2.88 6.54 -3.50
CA GLN A 97 1.62 7.05 -2.97
C GLN A 97 0.96 6.04 -2.00
N LEU A 98 0.85 4.78 -2.40
CA LEU A 98 0.26 3.75 -1.53
C LEU A 98 1.12 3.51 -0.28
N ASN A 99 2.45 3.46 -0.41
CA ASN A 99 3.36 3.31 0.71
C ASN A 99 3.30 4.48 1.69
N ALA A 100 3.15 5.72 1.21
CA ALA A 100 2.92 6.87 2.07
C ALA A 100 1.61 6.73 2.85
N TRP A 101 0.52 6.31 2.20
CA TRP A 101 -0.73 6.05 2.91
C TRP A 101 -0.63 4.93 3.94
N LEU A 102 0.14 3.86 3.68
CA LEU A 102 0.41 2.82 4.68
C LEU A 102 1.10 3.39 5.92
N ARG A 103 2.12 4.24 5.74
CA ARG A 103 2.79 4.92 6.86
C ARG A 103 1.85 5.85 7.62
N ILE A 104 1.08 6.68 6.91
CA ILE A 104 0.12 7.62 7.52
C ILE A 104 -0.95 6.87 8.32
N VAL A 105 -1.54 5.81 7.74
CA VAL A 105 -2.56 5.00 8.41
C VAL A 105 -1.98 4.26 9.63
N SER A 106 -0.69 3.93 9.60
CA SER A 106 0.03 3.33 10.74
C SER A 106 0.42 4.33 11.83
N GLY A 107 0.08 5.62 11.65
CA GLY A 107 0.32 6.67 12.66
C GLY A 107 1.43 7.67 12.31
N SER A 108 2.02 7.60 11.11
CA SER A 108 2.95 8.66 10.66
C SER A 108 2.24 10.01 10.55
N GLY A 109 2.89 11.06 11.03
CA GLY A 109 2.45 12.45 10.89
C GLY A 109 2.90 13.12 9.58
N GLU A 110 3.42 12.35 8.61
CA GLU A 110 3.81 12.88 7.30
C GLU A 110 2.61 13.45 6.53
N PRO A 111 2.81 14.46 5.66
CA PRO A 111 1.73 14.98 4.83
C PRO A 111 1.23 13.93 3.85
N ALA A 112 -0.03 14.08 3.40
CA ALA A 112 -0.59 13.23 2.36
C ALA A 112 0.25 13.29 1.07
N PRO A 113 0.43 12.17 0.35
CA PRO A 113 1.24 12.14 -0.85
C PRO A 113 0.60 12.99 -1.95
N ALA A 114 1.44 13.60 -2.79
CA ALA A 114 0.99 14.36 -3.94
C ALA A 114 0.38 13.47 -5.03
N TYR A 115 -0.68 13.96 -5.66
CA TYR A 115 -1.31 13.35 -6.83
C TYR A 115 -1.24 14.34 -8.00
N PRO A 116 -1.19 13.86 -9.25
CA PRO A 116 -1.23 14.76 -10.40
C PRO A 116 -2.54 15.55 -10.42
N ASP A 117 -2.44 16.87 -10.25
CA ASP A 117 -3.55 17.79 -10.42
C ASP A 117 -3.90 17.89 -11.90
N HIS A 118 -5.19 17.87 -12.23
CA HIS A 118 -5.70 18.00 -13.60
C HIS A 118 -5.68 19.46 -14.09
N VAL A 119 -5.05 20.37 -13.34
CA VAL A 119 -4.96 21.79 -13.69
C VAL A 119 -3.72 22.02 -14.54
N GLY A 120 -3.77 21.63 -15.82
CA GLY A 120 -2.60 21.80 -16.69
C GLY A 120 -2.68 21.17 -18.07
N ARG A 121 -3.84 21.17 -18.72
CA ARG A 121 -3.84 21.19 -20.20
C ARG A 121 -4.47 22.51 -20.62
N GLY A 122 -3.66 23.57 -20.54
CA GLY A 122 -3.95 24.80 -21.24
C GLY A 122 -4.22 24.46 -22.70
N ARG A 123 -5.31 25.01 -23.24
CA ARG A 123 -5.46 25.19 -24.68
C ARG A 123 -4.22 25.96 -25.12
N HIS A 124 -3.41 25.32 -25.95
CA HIS A 124 -2.59 26.08 -26.88
C HIS A 124 -3.55 26.57 -27.95
N ASP A 125 -3.88 27.85 -27.88
CA ASP A 125 -4.34 28.62 -29.04
C ASP A 125 -3.18 28.84 -30.01
#